data_AF-A0A4Q3XN41-F1
#
_entry.id   AF-A0A4Q3XN41-F1
#
_cell.length_a   1.000
_cell.length_b   1.000
_cell.length_c   1.000
_cell.angle_alpha   90.00
_cell.angle_beta   90.00
_cell.angle_gamma   90.00
#
_symmetry.space_group_name_H-M   'P 1'
#
loop_
_entity.id
_entity.type
_entity.pdbx_description
1 polymer ?
#
loop_
_entity_poly.entity_id
_entity_poly.type
_entity_poly.pdbx_seq_one_letter_code
_entity_poly.pdbx_strand_id
1 'polypeptide(L)'
;MSGLGELPISRRGVLESGTAAVAISSLPAQARMPMPAASPTTIPVALEVNGKSVELALDTRTTLLDTLREHLKLTGTKKGCDHGQCGACTVLVNGQRINSCLSLAVQHQGDKVTTIEGLGTPDKLHPMQAAFVKHDGYQCGYCTPGQICSAVAVLEEIKAGVPSHVQD
;
A
#
# COMPACT_ATOMS: atom_id res chain seq x y z
N MET A 1 -37.95 56.15 34.22
CA MET A 1 -38.64 55.31 35.23
C MET A 1 -38.96 53.98 34.57
N SER A 2 -38.54 52.91 35.25
CA SER A 2 -38.91 51.49 35.04
C SER A 2 -38.28 50.81 33.81
N GLY A 3 -37.13 50.18 34.06
CA GLY A 3 -36.44 49.30 33.12
C GLY A 3 -37.27 48.07 32.76
N LEU A 4 -37.16 47.69 31.49
CA LEU A 4 -37.68 46.43 30.96
C LEU A 4 -36.88 45.30 31.61
N GLY A 5 -37.57 44.47 32.39
CA GLY A 5 -36.99 43.36 33.12
C GLY A 5 -36.27 42.36 32.20
N GLU A 6 -35.13 41.89 32.67
CA GLU A 6 -34.42 40.75 32.11
C GLU A 6 -35.38 39.55 32.05
N LEU A 7 -35.70 39.08 30.84
CA LEU A 7 -36.37 37.80 30.65
C LEU A 7 -35.34 36.69 30.95
N PRO A 8 -35.51 35.86 31.98
CA PRO A 8 -34.54 34.83 32.32
C PRO A 8 -34.69 33.67 31.33
N ILE A 9 -33.96 33.72 30.21
CA ILE A 9 -33.87 32.60 29.28
C ILE A 9 -33.03 31.50 29.96
N SER A 10 -33.72 30.58 30.63
CA SER A 10 -33.13 29.37 31.19
C SER A 10 -32.85 28.33 30.10
N ARG A 11 -31.78 27.54 30.25
CA ARG A 11 -31.49 26.38 29.38
C ARG A 11 -32.70 25.45 29.19
N ARG A 12 -33.60 25.39 30.19
CA ARG A 12 -34.82 24.59 30.15
C ARG A 12 -35.89 25.16 29.20
N GLY A 13 -35.99 26.49 29.10
CA GLY A 13 -36.94 27.16 28.21
C GLY A 13 -36.59 27.03 26.72
N VAL A 14 -35.30 26.89 26.40
CA VAL A 14 -34.82 26.57 25.04
C VAL A 14 -35.18 25.13 24.64
N LEU A 15 -35.17 24.19 25.59
CA LEU A 15 -35.58 22.80 25.36
C LEU A 15 -37.10 22.67 25.17
N GLU A 16 -37.90 23.46 25.88
CA GLU A 16 -39.37 23.40 25.79
C GLU A 16 -39.93 24.09 24.53
N SER A 17 -39.20 25.03 23.91
CA SER A 17 -39.65 25.78 22.74
C SER A 17 -39.18 25.21 21.38
N GLY A 18 -38.45 24.09 21.38
CA GLY A 18 -37.84 23.51 20.17
C GLY A 18 -38.75 22.63 19.29
N THR A 19 -40.06 22.58 19.51
CA THR A 19 -40.95 21.55 18.93
C THR A 19 -41.82 21.99 17.74
N ALA A 20 -41.50 23.07 17.02
CA ALA A 20 -42.29 23.44 15.84
C ALA A 20 -41.47 23.81 14.59
N ALA A 21 -41.79 23.10 13.50
CA ALA A 21 -41.43 23.30 12.09
C ALA A 21 -40.05 22.74 11.68
N VAL A 22 -39.88 21.91 10.64
CA VAL A 22 -40.67 21.69 9.41
C VAL A 22 -40.52 20.21 9.00
N ALA A 23 -41.64 19.51 8.80
CA ALA A 23 -41.66 18.26 8.05
C ALA A 23 -41.53 18.59 6.55
N ILE A 24 -40.30 18.79 6.06
CA ILE A 24 -40.03 18.73 4.62
C ILE A 24 -39.85 17.26 4.31
N SER A 25 -40.83 16.70 3.60
CA SER A 25 -40.73 15.41 2.93
C SER A 25 -39.51 15.41 2.01
N SER A 26 -38.38 14.91 2.52
CA SER A 26 -37.31 14.43 1.67
C SER A 26 -37.87 13.25 0.88
N LEU A 27 -38.23 13.50 -0.39
CA LEU A 27 -38.27 12.41 -1.36
C LEU A 27 -36.93 11.68 -1.23
N PRO A 28 -36.91 10.36 -0.98
CA PRO A 28 -35.65 9.65 -1.01
C PRO A 28 -35.12 9.89 -2.43
N ALA A 29 -33.95 10.51 -2.52
CA ALA A 29 -33.20 10.53 -3.77
C ALA A 29 -33.21 9.08 -4.26
N GLN A 30 -33.83 8.81 -5.41
CA GLN A 30 -33.94 7.48 -5.99
C GLN A 30 -32.56 6.85 -5.85
N ALA A 31 -32.41 5.88 -4.94
CA ALA A 31 -31.12 5.28 -4.69
C ALA A 31 -30.71 4.66 -6.03
N ARG A 32 -29.76 5.29 -6.73
CA ARG A 32 -29.19 4.72 -7.94
C ARG A 32 -28.60 3.40 -7.51
N MET A 33 -29.21 2.31 -7.97
CA MET A 33 -28.62 0.99 -7.76
C MET A 33 -27.22 1.04 -8.33
N PRO A 34 -26.19 0.69 -7.54
CA PRO A 34 -24.83 0.66 -8.04
C PRO A 34 -24.81 -0.30 -9.25
N MET A 35 -24.23 0.17 -10.35
CA MET A 35 -24.02 -0.69 -11.50
C MET A 35 -23.14 -1.87 -11.08
N PRO A 36 -23.41 -3.09 -11.59
CA PRO A 36 -22.54 -4.22 -11.33
C PRO A 36 -21.12 -3.89 -11.81
N ALA A 37 -20.13 -4.26 -10.99
CA ALA A 37 -18.73 -4.08 -11.33
C ALA A 37 -18.41 -4.76 -12.66
N ALA A 38 -17.61 -4.12 -13.50
CA ALA A 38 -17.16 -4.69 -14.76
C ALA A 38 -16.37 -6.00 -14.52
N SER A 39 -16.55 -6.96 -15.43
CA SER A 39 -15.83 -8.23 -15.39
C SER A 39 -14.31 -8.02 -15.52
N PRO A 40 -13.49 -8.88 -14.88
CA PRO A 40 -12.05 -8.91 -15.07
C PRO A 40 -11.63 -8.98 -16.54
N THR A 41 -10.77 -8.05 -16.97
CA THR A 41 -10.07 -8.17 -18.25
C THR A 41 -8.73 -8.85 -17.98
N THR A 42 -8.54 -10.06 -18.49
CA THR A 42 -7.31 -10.84 -18.27
C THR A 42 -6.42 -10.84 -19.51
N ILE A 43 -5.11 -10.68 -19.32
CA ILE A 43 -4.11 -10.70 -20.39
C ILE A 43 -2.88 -11.53 -19.98
N PRO A 44 -2.14 -12.12 -20.93
CA PRO A 44 -0.86 -12.77 -20.62
C PRO A 44 0.20 -11.74 -20.22
N VAL A 45 0.95 -12.05 -19.16
CA VAL A 45 2.07 -11.26 -18.63
C VAL A 45 3.25 -12.19 -18.40
N ALA A 46 4.44 -11.83 -18.91
CA ALA A 46 5.68 -12.55 -18.67
C ALA A 46 6.64 -11.73 -17.79
N LEU A 47 7.31 -12.39 -16.84
CA LEU A 47 8.27 -11.78 -15.90
C LEU A 47 9.48 -12.70 -15.69
N GLU A 48 10.64 -12.16 -15.32
CA GLU A 48 11.75 -12.91 -14.76
C GLU A 48 11.83 -12.63 -13.25
N VAL A 49 11.29 -13.50 -12.41
CA VAL A 49 11.22 -13.31 -10.95
C VAL A 49 12.30 -14.14 -10.26
N ASN A 50 13.22 -13.49 -9.55
CA ASN A 50 14.35 -14.11 -8.85
C ASN A 50 15.17 -15.05 -9.78
N GLY A 51 15.37 -14.62 -11.03
CA GLY A 51 16.09 -15.39 -12.07
C GLY A 51 15.28 -16.50 -12.75
N LYS A 52 13.99 -16.65 -12.43
CA LYS A 52 13.09 -17.64 -13.05
C LYS A 52 12.06 -16.95 -13.94
N SER A 53 12.00 -17.35 -15.21
CA SER A 53 10.93 -16.92 -16.13
C SER A 53 9.58 -17.48 -15.71
N VAL A 54 8.55 -16.64 -15.71
CA VAL A 54 7.16 -16.99 -15.42
C VAL A 54 6.24 -16.31 -16.43
N GLU A 55 5.16 -17.00 -16.80
CA GLU A 55 4.07 -16.46 -17.61
C GLU A 55 2.74 -16.71 -16.89
N LEU A 56 1.88 -15.69 -16.84
CA LEU A 56 0.63 -15.70 -16.10
C LEU A 56 -0.47 -15.01 -16.90
N ALA A 57 -1.70 -15.49 -16.83
CA ALA A 57 -2.87 -14.73 -17.27
C ALA A 57 -3.42 -13.94 -16.08
N LEU A 58 -3.32 -12.60 -16.13
CA LEU A 58 -3.62 -11.72 -15.00
C LEU A 58 -4.69 -10.69 -15.36
N ASP A 59 -5.53 -10.34 -14.39
CA ASP A 59 -6.39 -9.16 -14.50
C ASP A 59 -5.50 -7.92 -14.67
N THR A 60 -5.86 -7.03 -15.59
CA THR A 60 -5.15 -5.76 -15.83
C THR A 60 -4.99 -4.87 -14.59
N ARG A 61 -5.84 -5.06 -13.57
CA ARG A 61 -5.81 -4.34 -12.29
C ARG A 61 -4.88 -4.98 -11.25
N THR A 62 -4.37 -6.19 -11.50
CA THR A 62 -3.50 -6.88 -10.55
C THR A 62 -2.18 -6.12 -10.40
N THR A 63 -1.86 -5.73 -9.18
CA THR A 63 -0.59 -5.08 -8.84
C THR A 63 0.57 -6.07 -8.96
N LEU A 64 1.79 -5.57 -9.14
CA LEU A 64 2.98 -6.42 -9.04
C LEU A 64 3.06 -7.08 -7.66
N LEU A 65 2.68 -6.37 -6.60
CA LEU A 65 2.59 -6.92 -5.25
C LEU A 65 1.71 -8.16 -5.17
N ASP A 66 0.47 -8.07 -5.68
CA ASP A 66 -0.49 -9.18 -5.62
C ASP A 66 -0.11 -10.30 -6.58
N THR A 67 0.55 -9.98 -7.70
CA THR A 67 1.13 -11.00 -8.58
C THR A 67 2.15 -11.86 -7.84
N LEU A 68 3.09 -11.24 -7.12
CA LEU A 68 4.12 -11.94 -6.36
C LEU A 68 3.49 -12.79 -5.24
N ARG A 69 2.58 -12.20 -4.46
CA ARG A 69 2.03 -12.84 -3.26
C ARG A 69 0.96 -13.87 -3.56
N GLU A 70 -0.02 -13.51 -4.37
CA GLU A 70 -1.26 -14.27 -4.53
C GLU A 70 -1.20 -15.22 -5.72
N HIS A 71 -0.48 -14.87 -6.80
CA HIS A 71 -0.33 -15.73 -7.97
C HIS A 71 0.92 -16.60 -7.90
N LEU A 72 2.08 -16.02 -7.55
CA LEU A 72 3.36 -16.73 -7.49
C LEU A 72 3.69 -17.33 -6.12
N LYS A 73 2.91 -17.00 -5.09
CA LYS A 73 3.09 -17.47 -3.69
C LYS A 73 4.44 -17.08 -3.07
N LEU A 74 5.08 -16.03 -3.59
CA LEU A 74 6.24 -15.37 -3.00
C LEU A 74 5.76 -14.33 -1.98
N THR A 75 5.47 -14.81 -0.77
CA THR A 75 4.80 -14.03 0.27
C THR A 75 5.74 -13.15 1.09
N GLY A 76 7.04 -13.14 0.80
CA GLY A 76 8.05 -12.33 1.47
C GLY A 76 7.77 -10.83 1.32
N THR A 77 7.42 -10.37 0.12
CA THR A 77 6.95 -9.00 -0.10
C THR A 77 5.61 -8.77 0.61
N LYS A 78 5.49 -7.69 1.39
CA LYS A 78 4.33 -7.47 2.28
C LYS A 78 3.38 -6.38 1.79
N LYS A 79 2.08 -6.60 2.00
CA LYS A 79 1.05 -5.58 1.86
C LYS A 79 0.82 -4.92 3.21
N GLY A 80 1.36 -3.72 3.40
CA GLY A 80 1.18 -2.94 4.63
C GLY A 80 0.00 -1.96 4.51
N CYS A 81 0.07 -1.07 3.52
CA CYS A 81 -0.93 -0.02 3.31
C CYS A 81 -1.64 -0.07 1.96
N ASP A 82 -1.06 -0.72 0.94
CA ASP A 82 -1.57 -0.76 -0.45
C ASP A 82 -1.73 0.61 -1.16
N HIS A 83 -1.09 1.64 -0.61
CA HIS A 83 -1.19 3.03 -1.07
C HIS A 83 0.17 3.75 -1.14
N GLY A 84 1.28 3.00 -1.20
CA GLY A 84 2.63 3.56 -1.34
C GLY A 84 3.22 4.32 -0.14
N GLN A 85 2.59 4.24 1.02
CA GLN A 85 2.97 5.02 2.21
C GLN A 85 4.02 4.33 3.10
N CYS A 86 4.04 2.99 3.14
CA CYS A 86 4.82 2.25 4.14
C CYS A 86 6.12 1.61 3.64
N GLY A 87 6.30 1.43 2.32
CA GLY A 87 7.48 0.74 1.76
C GLY A 87 7.60 -0.77 2.08
N ALA A 88 6.65 -1.38 2.80
CA ALA A 88 6.71 -2.81 3.13
C ALA A 88 6.65 -3.73 1.88
N CYS A 89 6.14 -3.18 0.77
CA CYS A 89 6.02 -3.83 -0.53
C CYS A 89 7.23 -3.62 -1.45
N THR A 90 8.34 -3.06 -0.96
CA THR A 90 9.48 -2.75 -1.82
C THR A 90 10.09 -4.02 -2.45
N VAL A 91 10.25 -3.99 -3.76
CA VAL A 91 10.98 -4.99 -4.58
C VAL A 91 11.91 -4.26 -5.53
N LEU A 92 12.84 -4.97 -6.16
CA LEU A 92 13.70 -4.41 -7.20
C LEU A 92 13.18 -4.80 -8.58
N VAL A 93 12.86 -3.83 -9.42
CA VAL A 93 12.54 -4.04 -10.84
C VAL A 93 13.71 -3.52 -11.66
N ASN A 94 14.34 -4.38 -12.44
CA ASN A 94 15.53 -4.07 -13.23
C ASN A 94 16.63 -3.36 -12.39
N GLY A 95 16.79 -3.77 -11.13
CA GLY A 95 17.74 -3.20 -10.18
C GLY A 95 17.27 -1.94 -9.43
N GLN A 96 16.14 -1.34 -9.83
CA GLN A 96 15.58 -0.15 -9.16
C GLN A 96 14.52 -0.56 -8.13
N ARG A 97 14.60 -0.01 -6.92
CA ARG A 97 13.57 -0.25 -5.90
C ARG A 97 12.27 0.50 -6.24
N ILE A 98 11.14 -0.18 -6.14
CA ILE A 98 9.81 0.44 -6.31
C ILE A 98 8.82 -0.07 -5.25
N ASN A 99 7.77 0.70 -5.00
CA ASN A 99 6.59 0.24 -4.27
C ASN A 99 5.71 -0.61 -5.19
N SER A 100 5.80 -1.95 -5.06
CA SER A 100 5.05 -2.86 -5.95
C SER A 100 3.53 -2.79 -5.84
N CYS A 101 2.97 -2.19 -4.78
CA CYS A 101 1.52 -1.94 -4.67
C CYS A 101 1.01 -0.83 -5.61
N LEU A 102 1.89 0.07 -6.06
CA LEU A 102 1.53 1.17 -6.96
C LEU A 102 1.94 0.92 -8.42
N SER A 103 2.29 -0.33 -8.76
CA SER A 103 2.64 -0.72 -10.11
C SER A 103 1.80 -1.91 -10.55
N LEU A 104 1.27 -1.87 -11.78
CA LEU A 104 0.46 -2.95 -12.33
C LEU A 104 1.37 -4.01 -12.94
N ALA A 105 1.02 -5.28 -12.78
CA ALA A 105 1.83 -6.39 -13.31
C ALA A 105 2.00 -6.30 -14.84
N VAL A 106 0.96 -5.85 -15.53
CA VAL A 106 0.94 -5.67 -16.99
C VAL A 106 1.93 -4.60 -17.49
N GLN A 107 2.38 -3.69 -16.63
CA GLN A 107 3.38 -2.66 -16.97
C GLN A 107 4.80 -3.23 -17.02
N HIS A 108 5.00 -4.44 -16.50
CA HIS A 108 6.31 -5.06 -16.29
C HIS A 108 6.61 -6.19 -17.27
N GLN A 109 6.00 -6.18 -18.46
CA GLN A 109 6.21 -7.24 -19.45
C GLN A 109 7.70 -7.44 -19.76
N GLY A 110 8.24 -8.61 -19.44
CA GLY A 110 9.64 -8.98 -19.65
C GLY A 110 10.62 -8.43 -18.61
N ASP A 111 10.15 -7.69 -17.61
CA ASP A 111 11.02 -7.12 -16.58
C ASP A 111 11.58 -8.18 -15.62
N LYS A 112 12.75 -7.86 -15.06
CA LYS A 112 13.39 -8.63 -13.99
C LYS A 112 12.95 -8.12 -12.64
N VAL A 113 12.36 -8.99 -11.83
CA VAL A 113 11.89 -8.67 -10.48
C VAL A 113 12.68 -9.46 -9.45
N THR A 114 13.33 -8.77 -8.52
CA THR A 114 13.99 -9.39 -7.35
C THR A 114 13.20 -9.06 -6.08
N THR A 115 12.78 -10.10 -5.37
CA THR A 115 12.11 -10.01 -4.06
C THR A 115 13.08 -10.34 -2.93
N ILE A 116 12.62 -10.29 -1.68
CA ILE A 116 13.44 -10.65 -0.52
C ILE A 116 13.96 -12.09 -0.61
N GLU A 117 13.15 -13.01 -1.14
CA GLU A 117 13.51 -14.41 -1.37
C GLU A 117 14.63 -14.57 -2.40
N GLY A 118 14.75 -13.62 -3.34
CA GLY A 118 15.82 -13.59 -4.35
C GLY A 118 17.17 -13.11 -3.82
N LEU A 119 17.20 -12.39 -2.69
CA LEU A 119 18.44 -11.90 -2.09
C LEU A 119 19.19 -13.00 -1.31
N GLY A 120 18.44 -13.88 -0.64
CA GLY A 120 19.02 -14.94 0.16
C GLY A 120 17.97 -15.75 0.92
N THR A 121 18.41 -16.89 1.43
CA THR A 121 17.58 -17.86 2.18
C THR A 121 18.17 -18.07 3.58
N PRO A 122 17.46 -18.70 4.53
CA PRO A 122 18.01 -18.98 5.86
C PRO A 122 19.35 -19.72 5.84
N ASP A 123 19.57 -20.61 4.87
CA ASP A 123 20.82 -21.38 4.73
C ASP A 123 21.97 -20.56 4.10
N LYS A 124 21.63 -19.48 3.39
CA LYS A 124 22.59 -18.62 2.71
C LYS A 124 22.07 -17.18 2.67
N LEU A 125 22.32 -16.48 3.78
CA LEU A 125 21.90 -15.09 3.93
C LEU A 125 22.70 -14.15 3.02
N HIS A 126 22.01 -13.17 2.44
CA HIS A 126 22.66 -11.98 1.90
C HIS A 126 23.39 -11.23 3.02
N PRO A 127 24.53 -10.56 2.76
CA PRO A 127 25.22 -9.76 3.78
C PRO A 127 24.29 -8.75 4.50
N MET A 128 23.36 -8.14 3.76
CA MET A 128 22.34 -7.24 4.34
C MET A 128 21.38 -7.99 5.29
N GLN A 129 20.92 -9.19 4.93
CA GLN A 129 20.07 -10.00 5.82
C GLN A 129 20.83 -10.39 7.10
N ALA A 130 22.10 -10.81 6.98
CA ALA A 130 22.96 -11.14 8.12
C ALA A 130 23.20 -9.92 9.03
N ALA A 131 23.38 -8.73 8.46
CA ALA A 131 23.53 -7.49 9.22
C ALA A 131 22.25 -7.15 10.02
N PHE A 132 21.06 -7.30 9.42
CA PHE A 132 19.79 -7.11 10.12
C PHE A 132 19.65 -8.04 11.33
N VAL A 133 20.03 -9.33 11.21
CA VAL A 133 20.04 -10.27 12.34
C VAL A 133 21.05 -9.86 13.39
N LYS A 134 22.29 -9.55 12.99
CA LYS A 134 23.38 -9.18 13.92
C LYS A 134 23.04 -7.95 14.76
N HIS A 135 22.31 -7.00 14.19
CA HIS A 135 22.04 -5.70 14.80
C HIS A 135 20.61 -5.55 15.32
N ASP A 136 19.84 -6.64 15.41
CA ASP A 136 18.44 -6.63 15.84
C ASP A 136 17.60 -5.61 15.04
N GLY A 137 17.86 -5.53 13.73
CA GLY A 137 17.26 -4.57 12.80
C GLY A 137 15.79 -4.86 12.48
N TYR A 138 15.10 -5.65 13.29
CA TYR A 138 13.69 -5.99 13.15
C TYR A 138 13.10 -6.43 14.49
N GLN A 139 11.77 -6.42 14.59
CA GLN A 139 11.04 -7.02 15.72
C GLN A 139 9.95 -7.96 15.19
N CYS A 140 8.77 -7.43 14.87
CA CYS A 140 7.67 -8.23 14.30
C CYS A 140 8.00 -8.81 12.92
N GLY A 141 9.03 -8.30 12.25
CA GLY A 141 9.53 -8.78 10.96
C GLY A 141 8.73 -8.32 9.74
N TYR A 142 7.61 -7.61 9.91
CA TYR A 142 6.71 -7.31 8.79
C TYR A 142 7.29 -6.30 7.78
N CYS A 143 7.96 -5.26 8.25
CA CYS A 143 8.60 -4.28 7.37
C CYS A 143 9.96 -4.75 6.81
N THR A 144 10.55 -5.78 7.42
CA THR A 144 11.93 -6.20 7.19
C THR A 144 12.23 -6.56 5.74
N PRO A 145 11.35 -7.27 4.99
CA PRO A 145 11.57 -7.51 3.57
C PRO A 145 11.76 -6.23 2.75
N GLY A 146 10.85 -5.25 2.92
CA GLY A 146 10.92 -3.98 2.21
C GLY A 146 12.11 -3.12 2.63
N GLN A 147 12.47 -3.14 3.92
CA GLN A 147 13.66 -2.45 4.44
C GLN A 147 14.95 -3.04 3.86
N ILE A 148 15.08 -4.37 3.81
CA ILE A 148 16.27 -5.03 3.27
C ILE A 148 16.42 -4.76 1.76
N CYS A 149 15.35 -4.93 0.98
CA CYS A 149 15.37 -4.59 -0.45
C CYS A 149 15.75 -3.13 -0.67
N SER A 150 15.18 -2.22 0.13
CA SER A 150 15.51 -0.79 0.05
C SER A 150 16.97 -0.51 0.40
N ALA A 151 17.50 -1.12 1.46
CA ALA A 151 18.88 -0.91 1.90
C ALA A 151 19.89 -1.39 0.86
N VAL A 152 19.63 -2.53 0.20
CA VAL A 152 20.46 -3.00 -0.92
C VAL A 152 20.44 -1.99 -2.06
N ALA A 153 19.27 -1.52 -2.48
CA ALA A 153 19.15 -0.54 -3.56
C ALA A 153 19.81 0.80 -3.22
N VAL A 154 19.67 1.33 -1.99
CA VAL A 154 20.34 2.57 -1.56
C VAL A 154 21.85 2.47 -1.74
N LEU A 155 22.46 1.34 -1.37
CA LEU A 155 23.91 1.17 -1.54
C LEU A 155 24.33 1.17 -3.01
N GLU A 156 23.52 0.59 -3.91
CA GLU A 156 23.78 0.64 -5.35
C GLU A 156 23.54 2.04 -5.93
N GLU A 157 22.50 2.74 -5.48
CA GLU A 157 22.20 4.12 -5.85
C GLU A 157 23.38 5.06 -5.47
N ILE A 158 23.93 4.91 -4.26
CA ILE A 158 25.11 5.67 -3.81
C ILE A 158 26.32 5.39 -4.71
N LYS A 159 26.60 4.12 -5.03
CA LYS A 159 27.70 3.75 -5.94
C LYS A 159 27.52 4.35 -7.33
N ALA A 160 26.26 4.46 -7.79
CA ALA A 160 25.91 5.05 -9.08
C ALA A 160 25.89 6.60 -9.06
N GLY A 161 26.13 7.24 -7.92
CA GLY A 161 26.06 8.69 -7.78
C GLY A 161 24.65 9.26 -7.84
N VAL A 162 23.63 8.41 -7.66
CA VAL A 162 22.23 8.85 -7.55
C VAL A 162 22.04 9.47 -6.17
N PRO A 163 21.45 10.68 -6.07
CA PRO A 163 21.11 11.27 -4.78
C PRO A 163 20.13 10.36 -4.02
N SER A 164 20.66 9.56 -3.11
CA SER A 164 19.92 8.62 -2.28
C SER A 164 20.62 8.51 -0.95
N HIS A 165 20.08 9.19 0.05
CA HIS A 165 20.63 9.21 1.40
C HIS A 165 19.49 9.20 2.40
N VAL A 166 19.74 8.55 3.54
CA VAL A 166 18.86 8.70 4.70
C VAL A 166 18.96 10.16 5.15
N GLN A 167 17.82 10.79 5.36
CA GLN A 167 17.71 12.14 5.92
C GLN A 167 17.21 12.02 7.36
N ASP A 168 17.61 12.97 8.20
CA ASP A 168 17.22 13.05 9.61
C ASP A 168 15.73 13.37 9.80
#